data_AF-X1IYY6-F1
#
_entry.id   AF-X1IYY6-F1
#
_cell.length_a   1.000
_cell.length_b   1.000
_cell.length_c   1.000
_cell.angle_alpha   90.00
_cell.angle_beta   90.00
_cell.angle_gamma   90.00
#
_symmetry.space_group_name_H-M   'P 1'
#
loop_
_entity.id
_entity.type
_entity.pdbx_description
1 polymer ?
#
loop_
_entity_poly.entity_id
_entity_poly.type
_entity_poly.pdbx_seq_one_letter_code
_entity_poly.pdbx_strand_id
1 'polypeptide(L)'
;SPEMIQAGYDDFGRRWRRILNAFKTEGVKFALEVHPTEIAFDIASAQRALKAIRGHKSFGFNYDPSHLGYQGVDYVKFIRTFGDRIFHAHMKDVWWGHGDGTVGVFGGHTDFADPRRYWDFRSIGHGDINFEEIIVALNDIGYQGPLSVEWEDSRMDREHGAKEACEFFKKADFKPSQVAFDAAFEKKK
;
A
#
# COMPACT_ATOMS: atom_id res chain seq x y z
N SER A 1 1.66 27.38 6.11
CA SER A 1 2.67 27.50 7.18
C SER A 1 2.67 26.23 8.04
N PRO A 2 3.66 25.99 8.92
CA PRO A 2 3.65 24.87 9.87
C PRO A 2 2.36 24.79 10.69
N GLU A 3 1.79 25.94 11.07
CA GLU A 3 0.54 26.04 11.84
C GLU A 3 -0.65 25.53 11.02
N MET A 4 -0.74 25.88 9.73
CA MET A 4 -1.80 25.37 8.84
C MET A 4 -1.71 23.85 8.68
N ILE A 5 -0.49 23.32 8.56
CA ILE A 5 -0.28 21.87 8.45
C ILE A 5 -0.76 21.19 9.74
N GLN A 6 -0.38 21.72 10.91
CA GLN A 6 -0.83 21.15 12.20
C GLN A 6 -2.36 21.25 12.35
N ALA A 7 -2.97 22.38 11.98
CA ALA A 7 -4.41 22.56 12.00
C ALA A 7 -5.15 21.53 11.12
N GLY A 8 -4.55 21.11 9.99
CA GLY A 8 -5.06 20.02 9.16
C GLY A 8 -5.12 18.68 9.90
N TYR A 9 -4.05 18.29 10.59
CA TYR A 9 -4.03 17.07 11.41
C TYR A 9 -4.99 17.16 12.60
N ASP A 10 -5.12 18.33 13.22
CA ASP A 10 -6.06 18.54 14.34
C ASP A 10 -7.52 18.46 13.86
N ASP A 11 -7.85 18.99 12.68
CA ASP A 11 -9.16 18.84 12.04
C ASP A 11 -9.46 17.38 11.71
N PHE A 12 -8.50 16.67 11.08
CA PHE A 12 -8.60 15.24 10.82
C PHE A 12 -8.90 14.46 12.10
N GLY A 13 -8.08 14.64 13.15
CA GLY A 13 -8.26 13.96 14.44
C GLY A 13 -9.58 14.32 15.15
N ARG A 14 -10.09 15.54 14.99
CA ARG A 14 -11.39 15.96 15.55
C ARG A 14 -12.56 15.29 14.83
N ARG A 15 -12.54 15.23 13.50
CA ARG A 15 -13.62 14.64 12.69
C ARG A 15 -13.61 13.12 12.78
N TRP A 16 -12.47 12.51 12.50
CA TRP A 16 -12.37 11.08 12.30
C TRP A 16 -12.48 10.28 13.58
N ARG A 17 -12.02 10.79 14.74
CA ARG A 17 -12.19 10.03 15.99
C ARG A 17 -13.66 9.77 16.34
N ARG A 18 -14.59 10.66 15.96
CA ARG A 18 -16.03 10.44 16.18
C ARG A 18 -16.56 9.33 15.28
N ILE A 19 -16.13 9.30 14.02
CA ILE A 19 -16.45 8.24 13.05
C ILE A 19 -15.86 6.90 13.53
N LEU A 20 -14.59 6.89 13.92
CA LEU A 20 -13.89 5.70 14.36
C LEU A 20 -14.48 5.08 15.64
N ASN A 21 -15.09 5.89 16.51
CA ASN A 21 -15.87 5.36 17.64
C ASN A 21 -17.08 4.57 17.17
N ALA A 22 -17.77 4.98 16.10
CA ALA A 22 -18.86 4.21 15.51
C ALA A 22 -18.35 2.89 14.94
N PHE A 23 -17.24 2.91 14.18
CA PHE A 23 -16.57 1.68 13.72
C PHE A 23 -16.25 0.73 14.87
N LYS A 24 -15.73 1.26 15.99
CA LYS A 24 -15.47 0.46 17.19
C LYS A 24 -16.73 -0.19 17.76
N THR A 25 -17.85 0.55 17.86
CA THR A 25 -19.13 0.02 18.33
C THR A 25 -19.61 -1.15 17.49
N GLU A 26 -19.44 -1.06 16.17
CA GLU A 26 -19.84 -2.11 15.22
C GLU A 26 -18.81 -3.24 15.08
N GLY A 27 -17.68 -3.18 15.79
CA GLY A 27 -16.59 -4.15 15.64
C GLY A 27 -15.85 -4.09 14.29
N VAL A 28 -16.00 -2.99 13.55
CA VAL A 28 -15.41 -2.78 12.22
C VAL A 28 -14.07 -2.04 12.32
N LYS A 29 -13.19 -2.29 11.35
CA LYS A 29 -11.92 -1.59 11.16
C LYS A 29 -12.00 -0.68 9.93
N PHE A 30 -11.42 0.50 10.04
CA PHE A 30 -11.20 1.42 8.93
C PHE A 30 -9.74 1.34 8.48
N ALA A 31 -9.53 1.09 7.20
CA ALA A 31 -8.24 0.98 6.55
C ALA A 31 -8.07 2.18 5.61
N LEU A 32 -7.30 3.19 6.02
CA LEU A 32 -6.99 4.34 5.15
C LEU A 32 -5.98 3.90 4.10
N GLU A 33 -6.28 4.10 2.83
CA GLU A 33 -5.26 3.98 1.79
C GLU A 33 -4.33 5.18 1.82
N VAL A 34 -3.03 4.94 1.95
CA VAL A 34 -2.03 6.02 1.96
C VAL A 34 -1.77 6.44 0.52
N HIS A 35 -2.38 7.54 0.12
CA HIS A 35 -2.47 7.99 -1.26
C HIS A 35 -2.29 9.52 -1.33
N PRO A 36 -1.64 10.09 -2.37
CA PRO A 36 -1.63 11.53 -2.60
C PRO A 36 -3.01 12.18 -2.46
N THR A 37 -3.08 13.45 -2.07
CA THR A 37 -4.36 14.16 -1.77
C THR A 37 -5.03 13.78 -0.44
N GLU A 38 -4.71 12.64 0.15
CA GLU A 38 -5.16 12.27 1.51
C GLU A 38 -4.34 12.98 2.61
N ILE A 39 -4.81 12.89 3.86
CA ILE A 39 -4.06 13.41 5.03
C ILE A 39 -2.73 12.65 5.28
N ALA A 40 -2.68 11.40 4.81
CA ALA A 40 -1.53 10.53 4.84
C ALA A 40 -1.25 10.03 3.42
N PHE A 41 -0.07 10.34 2.91
CA PHE A 41 0.39 10.02 1.56
C PHE A 41 1.82 9.48 1.52
N ASP A 42 2.46 9.27 2.68
CA ASP A 42 3.77 8.66 2.85
C ASP A 42 3.92 8.12 4.29
N ILE A 43 5.05 7.49 4.63
CA ILE A 43 5.31 6.98 5.99
C ILE A 43 5.25 8.08 7.05
N ALA A 44 5.79 9.28 6.76
CA ALA A 44 5.89 10.35 7.76
C ALA A 44 4.50 10.95 8.09
N SER A 45 3.69 11.21 7.08
CA SER A 45 2.32 11.69 7.18
C SER A 45 1.39 10.62 7.77
N ALA A 46 1.61 9.33 7.48
CA ALA A 46 0.91 8.22 8.13
C ALA A 46 1.18 8.17 9.65
N GLN A 47 2.43 8.37 10.10
CA GLN A 47 2.76 8.49 11.53
C GLN A 47 2.05 9.69 12.18
N ARG A 48 1.98 10.83 11.48
CA ARG A 48 1.27 12.02 11.96
C ARG A 48 -0.23 11.81 12.03
N ALA A 49 -0.82 11.13 11.05
CA ALA A 49 -2.23 10.75 11.05
C ALA A 49 -2.56 9.85 12.24
N LEU A 50 -1.77 8.80 12.48
CA LEU A 50 -1.90 7.92 13.66
C LEU A 50 -1.84 8.70 14.99
N LYS A 51 -0.91 9.67 15.09
CA LYS A 51 -0.81 10.54 16.27
C LYS A 51 -2.07 11.41 16.42
N ALA A 52 -2.57 11.99 15.34
CA ALA A 52 -3.76 12.84 15.36
C ALA A 52 -5.02 12.09 15.83
N ILE A 53 -5.16 10.81 15.47
CA ILE A 53 -6.25 9.95 15.95
C ILE A 53 -5.94 9.27 17.30
N ARG A 54 -4.83 9.62 17.95
CA ARG A 54 -4.40 9.10 19.27
C ARG A 54 -4.29 7.57 19.32
N GLY A 55 -3.78 6.96 18.25
CA GLY A 55 -3.65 5.50 18.13
C GLY A 55 -4.97 4.72 18.22
N HIS A 56 -6.10 5.32 17.84
CA HIS A 56 -7.41 4.68 17.85
C HIS A 56 -7.39 3.32 17.15
N LYS A 57 -7.76 2.24 17.87
CA LYS A 57 -7.57 0.84 17.43
C LYS A 57 -8.40 0.41 16.22
N SER A 58 -9.44 1.16 15.86
CA SER A 58 -10.20 0.93 14.62
C SER A 58 -9.62 1.63 13.40
N PHE A 59 -8.54 2.40 13.53
CA PHE A 59 -7.87 3.04 12.41
C PHE A 59 -6.58 2.30 12.08
N GLY A 60 -6.40 1.96 10.81
CA GLY A 60 -5.21 1.35 10.24
C GLY A 60 -5.11 1.72 8.76
N PHE A 61 -4.39 0.91 8.00
CA PHE A 61 -4.06 1.18 6.61
C PHE A 61 -4.54 0.08 5.67
N ASN A 62 -5.03 0.52 4.51
CA ASN A 62 -5.04 -0.29 3.29
C ASN A 62 -3.66 -0.09 2.66
N TYR A 63 -2.85 -1.15 2.65
CA TYR A 63 -1.53 -1.08 2.04
C TYR A 63 -1.66 -1.14 0.53
N ASP A 64 -1.21 -0.11 -0.18
CA ASP A 64 -1.07 -0.10 -1.64
C ASP A 64 0.37 0.37 -1.97
N PRO A 65 1.18 -0.42 -2.70
CA PRO A 65 2.55 -0.08 -2.98
C PRO A 65 2.71 0.97 -4.10
N SER A 66 1.71 1.14 -4.97
CA SER A 66 1.86 1.89 -6.22
C SER A 66 2.22 3.35 -5.95
N HIS A 67 1.43 4.02 -5.12
CA HIS A 67 1.63 5.43 -4.79
C HIS A 67 2.94 5.69 -4.05
N LEU A 68 3.29 4.78 -3.13
CA LEU A 68 4.53 4.85 -2.37
C LEU A 68 5.75 4.70 -3.30
N GLY A 69 5.69 3.74 -4.23
CA GLY A 69 6.76 3.41 -5.16
C GLY A 69 7.18 4.58 -6.03
N TYR A 70 6.26 5.16 -6.81
CA TYR A 70 6.63 6.24 -7.73
C TYR A 70 7.06 7.54 -7.01
N GLN A 71 6.63 7.73 -5.76
CA GLN A 71 7.07 8.86 -4.92
C GLN A 71 8.48 8.67 -4.35
N GLY A 72 9.06 7.47 -4.46
CA GLY A 72 10.33 7.11 -3.84
C GLY A 72 10.20 6.81 -2.34
N VAL A 73 9.00 6.53 -1.85
CA VAL A 73 8.78 6.04 -0.49
C VAL A 73 9.08 4.54 -0.46
N ASP A 74 9.82 4.10 0.55
CA ASP A 74 10.12 2.69 0.78
C ASP A 74 8.84 1.93 1.18
N TYR A 75 8.16 1.36 0.18
CA TYR A 75 6.88 0.66 0.33
C TYR A 75 7.01 -0.65 1.13
N VAL A 76 8.18 -1.30 1.12
CA VAL A 76 8.43 -2.49 1.95
C VAL A 76 8.61 -2.10 3.42
N LYS A 77 9.36 -1.01 3.68
CA LYS A 77 9.48 -0.45 5.03
C LYS A 77 8.15 0.02 5.58
N PHE A 78 7.22 0.50 4.75
CA PHE A 78 5.87 0.85 5.18
C PHE A 78 5.20 -0.35 5.87
N ILE A 79 5.26 -1.54 5.26
CA ILE A 79 4.69 -2.77 5.83
C ILE A 79 5.28 -3.06 7.22
N ARG A 80 6.61 -3.09 7.31
CA ARG A 80 7.31 -3.39 8.56
C ARG A 80 7.09 -2.32 9.64
N THR A 81 6.91 -1.06 9.24
CA THR A 81 6.68 0.06 10.16
C THR A 81 5.28 0.02 10.76
N PHE A 82 4.27 -0.40 9.99
CA PHE A 82 2.86 -0.34 10.37
C PHE A 82 2.19 -1.71 10.45
N GLY A 83 2.95 -2.79 10.68
CA GLY A 83 2.44 -4.15 10.62
C GLY A 83 1.21 -4.41 11.48
N ASP A 84 1.14 -3.84 12.69
CA ASP A 84 -0.02 -3.97 13.60
C ASP A 84 -1.23 -3.10 13.20
N ARG A 85 -1.13 -2.38 12.07
CA ARG A 85 -2.14 -1.48 11.51
C ARG A 85 -2.46 -1.77 10.05
N ILE A 86 -1.83 -2.74 9.39
CA ILE A 86 -2.27 -3.16 8.06
C ILE A 86 -3.52 -4.02 8.21
N PHE A 87 -4.65 -3.49 7.77
CA PHE A 87 -5.95 -4.15 7.87
C PHE A 87 -6.42 -4.73 6.53
N HIS A 88 -5.86 -4.23 5.43
CA HIS A 88 -6.13 -4.68 4.07
C HIS A 88 -4.92 -4.40 3.19
N ALA A 89 -4.81 -5.09 2.06
CA ALA A 89 -3.73 -4.89 1.11
C ALA A 89 -4.25 -4.92 -0.33
N HIS A 90 -3.97 -3.85 -1.07
CA HIS A 90 -4.10 -3.75 -2.51
C HIS A 90 -2.77 -4.09 -3.18
N MET A 91 -2.82 -5.06 -4.07
CA MET A 91 -1.78 -5.33 -5.04
C MET A 91 -2.08 -4.50 -6.27
N LYS A 92 -1.31 -3.42 -6.45
CA LYS A 92 -1.41 -2.49 -7.56
C LYS A 92 -0.01 -2.21 -8.06
N ASP A 93 0.20 -2.28 -9.37
CA ASP A 93 1.51 -2.12 -9.97
C ASP A 93 1.61 -0.75 -10.68
N VAL A 94 2.83 -0.26 -10.76
CA VAL A 94 3.15 1.04 -11.32
C VAL A 94 4.58 1.00 -11.81
N TRP A 95 4.86 1.67 -12.91
CA TRP A 95 6.23 1.92 -13.34
C TRP A 95 6.65 3.36 -13.04
N TRP A 96 7.94 3.63 -12.98
CA TRP A 96 8.47 5.00 -12.90
C TRP A 96 9.81 5.15 -13.60
N GLY A 97 10.08 6.32 -14.18
CA GLY A 97 11.29 6.59 -14.95
C GLY A 97 11.27 6.10 -16.40
N HIS A 98 10.10 5.74 -16.95
CA HIS A 98 9.97 5.21 -18.32
C HIS A 98 9.48 6.25 -19.35
N GLY A 99 9.10 7.46 -18.92
CA GLY A 99 8.74 8.56 -19.82
C GLY A 99 9.95 9.30 -20.42
N ASP A 100 9.69 10.27 -21.30
CA ASP A 100 10.73 11.06 -21.98
C ASP A 100 11.40 12.15 -21.11
N GLY A 101 10.96 12.30 -19.85
CA GLY A 101 11.47 13.28 -18.90
C GLY A 101 10.75 14.63 -18.91
N THR A 102 9.76 14.84 -19.78
CA THR A 102 9.00 16.11 -19.85
C THR A 102 8.00 16.26 -18.71
N VAL A 103 7.41 15.16 -18.24
CA VAL A 103 6.41 15.16 -17.18
C VAL A 103 7.02 14.51 -15.93
N GLY A 104 7.23 15.30 -14.88
CA GLY A 104 7.79 14.81 -13.61
C GLY A 104 6.80 14.04 -12.74
N VAL A 105 7.23 13.68 -11.53
CA VAL A 105 6.46 12.84 -10.58
C VAL A 105 5.07 13.41 -10.22
N PHE A 106 4.87 14.73 -10.30
CA PHE A 106 3.56 15.36 -10.07
C PHE A 106 2.60 15.28 -11.27
N GLY A 107 2.99 14.61 -12.36
CA GLY A 107 2.13 14.27 -13.48
C GLY A 107 1.82 15.42 -14.46
N GLY A 108 2.12 16.68 -14.12
CA GLY A 108 2.00 17.81 -15.06
C GLY A 108 0.59 18.03 -15.63
N HIS A 109 -0.44 17.49 -14.97
CA HIS A 109 -1.83 17.46 -15.46
C HIS A 109 -2.02 16.77 -16.81
N THR A 110 -1.15 15.84 -17.21
CA THR A 110 -1.40 14.99 -18.38
C THR A 110 -2.31 13.82 -18.03
N ASP A 111 -2.96 13.27 -19.05
CA ASP A 111 -3.78 12.07 -18.89
C ASP A 111 -2.93 10.83 -18.61
N PHE A 112 -3.52 9.81 -18.00
CA PHE A 112 -2.94 8.46 -17.98
C PHE A 112 -2.71 7.98 -19.42
N ALA A 113 -1.75 7.08 -19.58
CA ALA A 113 -1.22 6.66 -20.87
C ALA A 113 -0.43 7.69 -21.70
N ASP A 114 -0.31 8.95 -21.27
CA ASP A 114 0.59 9.89 -21.96
C ASP A 114 2.05 9.39 -21.88
N PRO A 115 2.73 9.21 -23.03
CA PRO A 115 4.07 8.60 -23.08
C PRO A 115 5.15 9.44 -22.39
N ARG A 116 4.87 10.70 -22.06
CA ARG A 116 5.81 11.61 -21.40
C ARG A 116 5.86 11.41 -19.89
N ARG A 117 4.84 10.77 -19.31
CA ARG A 117 4.69 10.64 -17.85
C ARG A 117 5.88 9.93 -17.21
N TYR A 118 6.39 10.51 -16.14
CA TYR A 118 7.40 9.85 -15.29
C TYR A 118 6.90 8.52 -14.75
N TRP A 119 5.62 8.41 -14.40
CA TRP A 119 5.00 7.19 -13.86
C TRP A 119 3.59 7.00 -14.41
N ASP A 120 3.14 5.75 -14.42
CA ASP A 120 1.82 5.34 -14.88
C ASP A 120 1.47 3.97 -14.31
N PHE A 121 0.18 3.71 -14.09
CA PHE A 121 -0.25 2.42 -13.58
C PHE A 121 -0.10 1.33 -14.64
N ARG A 122 0.29 0.15 -14.19
CA ARG A 122 0.57 -1.01 -15.04
C ARG A 122 -0.19 -2.22 -14.50
N SER A 123 -0.51 -3.16 -15.39
CA SER A 123 -0.97 -4.47 -14.97
C SER A 123 0.10 -5.16 -14.12
N ILE A 124 -0.31 -6.00 -13.17
CA ILE A 124 0.60 -6.72 -12.26
C ILE A 124 1.71 -7.45 -13.04
N GLY A 125 2.96 -7.18 -12.70
CA GLY A 125 4.14 -7.78 -13.33
C GLY A 125 4.66 -7.00 -14.53
N HIS A 126 4.03 -5.88 -14.88
CA HIS A 126 4.44 -4.97 -15.96
C HIS A 126 4.93 -3.61 -15.44
N GLY A 127 4.96 -3.41 -14.12
CA GLY A 127 5.57 -2.25 -13.49
C GLY A 127 6.87 -2.58 -12.75
N ASP A 128 7.25 -1.68 -11.84
CA ASP A 128 8.53 -1.70 -11.11
C ASP A 128 8.35 -2.09 -9.64
N ILE A 129 7.13 -2.41 -9.19
CA ILE A 129 6.90 -2.90 -7.83
C ILE A 129 7.49 -4.30 -7.64
N ASN A 130 8.33 -4.45 -6.62
CA ASN A 130 8.87 -5.74 -6.23
C ASN A 130 7.88 -6.48 -5.32
N PHE A 131 7.01 -7.28 -5.91
CA PHE A 131 6.00 -8.04 -5.17
C PHE A 131 6.57 -9.16 -4.28
N GLU A 132 7.74 -9.72 -4.61
CA GLU A 132 8.37 -10.74 -3.76
C GLU A 132 8.72 -10.16 -2.38
N GLU A 133 9.34 -8.98 -2.34
CA GLU A 133 9.67 -8.30 -1.10
C GLU A 133 8.42 -7.90 -0.29
N ILE A 134 7.33 -7.56 -0.99
CA ILE A 134 6.03 -7.27 -0.35
C ILE A 134 5.47 -8.52 0.31
N ILE A 135 5.45 -9.65 -0.39
CA ILE A 135 4.92 -10.92 0.13
C ILE A 135 5.74 -11.37 1.34
N VAL A 136 7.07 -11.27 1.27
CA VAL A 136 7.95 -11.55 2.41
C VAL A 136 7.63 -10.63 3.59
N ALA A 137 7.52 -9.32 3.37
CA ALA A 137 7.23 -8.38 4.45
C ALA A 137 5.82 -8.57 5.06
N LEU A 138 4.82 -8.95 4.26
CA LEU A 138 3.48 -9.29 4.77
C LEU A 138 3.51 -10.57 5.61
N ASN A 139 4.30 -11.56 5.20
CA ASN A 139 4.55 -12.77 5.98
C ASN A 139 5.29 -12.44 7.30
N ASP A 140 6.29 -11.56 7.29
CA ASP A 140 7.04 -11.12 8.47
C ASP A 140 6.13 -10.53 9.56
N ILE A 141 5.12 -9.76 9.15
CA ILE A 141 4.15 -9.14 10.08
C ILE A 141 2.96 -10.05 10.40
N GLY A 142 2.90 -11.25 9.81
CA GLY A 142 1.81 -12.20 10.00
C GLY A 142 0.46 -11.71 9.46
N TYR A 143 0.45 -10.94 8.36
CA TYR A 143 -0.80 -10.56 7.71
C TYR A 143 -1.51 -11.80 7.16
N GLN A 144 -2.81 -11.96 7.44
CA GLN A 144 -3.62 -13.11 7.02
C GLN A 144 -4.88 -12.69 6.24
N GLY A 145 -4.98 -11.41 5.89
CA GLY A 145 -6.08 -10.90 5.06
C GLY A 145 -5.87 -11.24 3.58
N PRO A 146 -6.84 -10.87 2.72
CA PRO A 146 -6.70 -11.09 1.29
C PRO A 146 -5.62 -10.19 0.66
N LEU A 147 -5.04 -10.66 -0.43
CA LEU A 147 -4.32 -9.83 -1.40
C LEU A 147 -5.33 -9.40 -2.47
N SER A 148 -5.91 -8.22 -2.32
CA SER A 148 -6.89 -7.70 -3.28
C SER A 148 -6.16 -7.09 -4.47
N VAL A 149 -6.47 -7.51 -5.70
CA VAL A 149 -5.87 -6.90 -6.90
C VAL A 149 -6.69 -5.67 -7.28
N GLU A 150 -6.07 -4.50 -7.24
CA GLU A 150 -6.63 -3.29 -7.85
C GLU A 150 -6.00 -3.12 -9.23
N TRP A 151 -6.72 -3.56 -10.26
CA TRP A 151 -6.19 -3.55 -11.62
C TRP A 151 -6.39 -2.20 -12.30
N GLU A 152 -5.30 -1.60 -12.77
CA GLU A 152 -5.33 -0.36 -13.55
C GLU A 152 -4.19 -0.34 -14.58
N ASP A 153 -4.53 -0.34 -15.86
CA ASP A 153 -3.59 -0.17 -16.96
C ASP A 153 -4.31 0.36 -18.20
N SER A 154 -4.10 1.64 -18.55
CA SER A 154 -4.75 2.24 -19.73
C SER A 154 -4.24 1.71 -21.08
N ARG A 155 -3.21 0.85 -21.09
CA ARG A 155 -2.59 0.28 -22.28
C ARG A 155 -2.90 -1.21 -22.47
N MET A 156 -3.68 -1.82 -21.58
CA MET A 156 -4.00 -3.25 -21.60
C MET A 156 -5.51 -3.48 -21.51
N ASP A 157 -6.00 -4.57 -22.09
CA ASP A 157 -7.38 -5.00 -21.86
C ASP A 157 -7.58 -5.45 -20.41
N ARG A 158 -8.68 -5.02 -19.79
CA ARG A 158 -8.95 -5.24 -18.36
C ARG A 158 -9.18 -6.70 -18.00
N GLU A 159 -9.83 -7.49 -18.87
CA GLU A 159 -10.15 -8.88 -18.55
C GLU A 159 -8.91 -9.76 -18.72
N HIS A 160 -8.12 -9.46 -19.75
CA HIS A 160 -6.79 -10.03 -19.91
C HIS A 160 -5.89 -9.75 -18.71
N GLY A 161 -5.74 -8.47 -18.35
CA GLY A 161 -4.86 -8.08 -17.25
C GLY A 161 -5.33 -8.58 -15.88
N ALA A 162 -6.64 -8.58 -15.61
CA ALA A 162 -7.19 -9.14 -14.37
C ALA A 162 -6.93 -10.65 -14.25
N LYS A 163 -7.03 -11.39 -15.37
CA LYS A 163 -6.72 -12.82 -15.40
C LYS A 163 -5.24 -13.06 -15.11
N GLU A 164 -4.34 -12.33 -15.78
CA GLU A 164 -2.90 -12.46 -15.59
C GLU A 164 -2.48 -12.11 -14.16
N ALA A 165 -3.01 -11.03 -13.59
CA ALA A 165 -2.76 -10.63 -12.21
C ALA A 165 -3.19 -11.71 -11.20
N CYS A 166 -4.36 -12.34 -11.42
CA CYS A 166 -4.83 -13.44 -10.60
C CYS A 166 -3.90 -14.66 -10.69
N GLU A 167 -3.41 -14.99 -11.88
CA GLU A 167 -2.46 -16.08 -12.10
C GLU A 167 -1.08 -15.79 -11.48
N PHE A 168 -0.63 -14.54 -11.48
CA PHE A 168 0.61 -14.10 -10.84
C PHE A 168 0.57 -14.36 -9.34
N PHE A 169 -0.44 -13.85 -8.62
CA PHE A 169 -0.51 -14.01 -7.17
C PHE A 169 -0.84 -15.42 -6.73
N LYS A 170 -1.53 -16.24 -7.53
CA LYS A 170 -1.69 -17.67 -7.23
C LYS A 170 -0.36 -18.44 -7.19
N LYS A 171 0.68 -17.94 -7.86
CA LYS A 171 2.03 -18.52 -7.83
C LYS A 171 2.89 -17.92 -6.72
N ALA A 172 2.73 -16.62 -6.47
CA ALA A 172 3.55 -15.87 -5.53
C ALA A 172 3.04 -15.93 -4.07
N ASP A 173 1.75 -16.13 -3.85
CA ASP A 173 1.15 -16.28 -2.51
C ASP A 173 1.39 -17.69 -1.97
N PHE A 174 2.59 -17.92 -1.45
CA PHE A 174 2.97 -19.17 -0.82
C PHE A 174 2.83 -19.13 0.70
N LYS A 175 2.45 -20.27 1.28
CA LYS A 175 2.37 -20.39 2.74
C LYS A 175 3.78 -20.32 3.36
N PRO A 176 4.02 -19.44 4.36
CA PRO A 176 5.32 -19.37 5.02
C PRO A 176 5.61 -20.64 5.83
N SER A 177 6.90 -21.01 5.92
CA SER A 177 7.35 -22.11 6.76
C SER A 177 6.96 -21.88 8.22
N GLN A 178 6.41 -22.90 8.87
CA GLN A 178 6.09 -22.89 10.30
C GLN A 178 7.21 -23.47 11.16
N VAL A 179 8.34 -23.83 10.54
CA VAL A 179 9.47 -24.47 11.21
C VAL A 179 10.71 -23.64 10.93
N ALA A 180 11.46 -23.32 11.98
CA ALA A 180 12.80 -22.74 11.85
C ALA A 180 13.66 -23.71 11.02
N PHE A 181 14.37 -23.19 10.03
CA PHE A 181 15.07 -23.99 9.03
C PHE A 181 15.94 -25.08 9.67
N ASP A 182 16.78 -24.71 10.64
CA ASP A 182 17.69 -25.66 11.33
C ASP A 182 16.94 -26.68 12.18
N ALA A 183 15.86 -26.27 12.85
CA ALA A 183 15.01 -27.16 13.67
C ALA A 183 14.31 -28.25 12.84
N ALA A 184 14.13 -28.04 11.53
CA ALA A 184 13.60 -29.05 10.63
C ALA A 184 14.57 -30.23 10.42
N PHE A 185 15.88 -29.99 10.58
CA PHE A 185 16.94 -30.99 10.40
C PHE A 185 17.42 -31.61 11.71
N GLU A 186 17.13 -31.00 12.86
CA GLU A 186 17.47 -31.54 14.19
C GLU A 186 16.66 -32.79 14.58
N LYS A 187 15.55 -33.09 13.89
CA LYS A 187 14.76 -34.33 14.07
C LYS A 187 15.39 -35.56 13.41
N LYS A 188 16.68 -35.81 13.64
CA LYS A 188 17.35 -37.11 13.40
C LYS A 188 18.59 -37.23 14.30
N LYS A 189 18.39 -37.60 15.57
CA LYS A 189 19.36 -38.35 16.38
C LYS A 189 18.63 -39.32 17.28
#